data_AF-A0A7J6AGT0-F1
#
_entry.id   AF-A0A7J6AGT0-F1
#
_cell.length_a   1.000
_cell.length_b   1.000
_cell.length_c   1.000
_cell.angle_alpha   90.00
_cell.angle_beta   90.00
_cell.angle_gamma   90.00
#
_symmetry.space_group_name_H-M   'P 1'
#
loop_
_entity.id
_entity.type
_entity.pdbx_description
1 polymer ?
#
loop_
_entity_poly.entity_id
_entity_poly.type
_entity_poly.pdbx_seq_one_letter_code
_entity_poly.pdbx_strand_id
1 'polypeptide(L)'
;MSFFGFGQSAEIDIILNDAETRKKVEHKTEDGKKDKYFLFYDGETVSGKVNITLKNPGKRLEHQGIKIEFIGQIELYYDRGNHHEFVSLVKDL
;
A
#
# COMPACT_ATOMS: atom_id res chain seq x y z
N MET A 1 12.52 3.92 -25.65
CA MET A 1 13.97 3.70 -25.46
C MET A 1 14.44 4.53 -24.27
N SER A 2 14.72 3.91 -23.13
CA SER A 2 15.51 4.52 -22.05
C SER A 2 16.60 3.52 -21.68
N PHE A 3 17.85 3.84 -22.04
CA PHE A 3 18.97 2.89 -22.09
C PHE A 3 20.11 3.24 -21.12
N PHE A 4 19.84 3.98 -20.04
CA PHE A 4 20.77 4.16 -18.91
C PHE A 4 20.02 4.47 -17.61
N GLY A 5 19.64 3.41 -16.87
CA GLY A 5 19.72 3.24 -15.41
C GLY A 5 19.23 4.25 -14.37
N PHE A 6 18.85 5.49 -14.70
CA PHE A 6 18.40 6.49 -13.72
C PHE A 6 16.97 6.93 -14.02
N GLY A 7 16.02 6.01 -13.85
CA GLY A 7 14.60 6.33 -13.96
C GLY A 7 14.19 7.44 -12.99
N GLN A 8 13.21 8.25 -13.38
CA GLN A 8 12.45 9.05 -12.41
C GLN A 8 11.91 8.08 -11.36
N SER A 9 12.26 8.29 -10.10
CA SER A 9 11.88 7.41 -9.01
C SER A 9 11.26 8.27 -7.92
N ALA A 10 10.13 7.80 -7.41
CA ALA A 10 9.47 8.34 -6.25
C ALA A 10 9.47 7.29 -5.13
N GLU A 11 9.41 7.77 -3.90
CA GLU A 11 9.06 7.00 -2.72
C GLU A 11 7.60 7.30 -2.38
N ILE A 12 6.85 6.27 -2.00
CA ILE A 12 5.42 6.36 -1.73
C ILE A 12 5.19 5.91 -0.30
N ASP A 13 4.57 6.77 0.50
CA ASP A 13 4.18 6.49 1.87
C ASP A 13 2.67 6.60 2.02
N ILE A 14 2.06 5.65 2.72
CA ILE A 14 0.63 5.68 3.08
C ILE A 14 0.54 5.98 4.56
N ILE A 15 -0.07 7.11 4.91
CA ILE A 15 -0.18 7.58 6.29
C ILE A 15 -1.65 7.65 6.68
N LEU A 16 -2.04 6.85 7.68
CA LEU A 16 -3.39 6.90 8.24
C LEU A 16 -3.59 8.19 9.06
N ASN A 17 -4.79 8.76 9.01
CA ASN A 17 -5.09 10.03 9.70
C ASN A 17 -4.84 9.97 11.22
N ASP A 18 -5.09 8.82 11.84
CA ASP A 18 -4.94 8.54 13.27
C ASP A 18 -3.84 7.49 13.53
N ALA A 19 -2.78 7.48 12.72
CA ALA A 19 -1.66 6.55 12.84
C ALA A 19 -0.96 6.56 14.22
N GLU A 20 -0.98 7.68 14.94
CA GLU A 20 -0.35 7.82 16.25
C GLU A 20 -1.17 7.19 17.39
N THR A 21 -2.51 7.25 17.28
CA THR A 21 -3.44 6.82 18.34
C THR A 21 -4.08 5.47 18.04
N ARG A 22 -4.14 5.05 16.77
CA ARG A 22 -4.75 3.77 16.38
C ARG A 22 -4.00 2.59 16.99
N LYS A 23 -4.77 1.67 17.56
CA LYS A 23 -4.26 0.42 18.14
C LYS A 23 -3.49 -0.39 17.09
N LYS A 24 -2.36 -0.95 17.51
CA LYS A 24 -1.58 -1.92 16.74
C LYS A 24 -1.67 -3.30 17.37
N VAL A 25 -1.60 -4.34 16.54
CA VAL A 25 -1.59 -5.74 16.97
C VAL A 25 -0.38 -6.46 16.36
N GLU A 26 0.16 -7.42 17.11
CA GLU A 26 1.22 -8.31 16.62
C GLU A 26 0.61 -9.39 15.72
N HIS A 27 1.16 -9.57 14.52
CA HIS A 27 0.77 -10.61 13.58
C HIS A 27 2.00 -11.37 13.10
N LYS A 28 1.88 -12.71 13.01
CA LYS A 28 2.95 -13.56 12.53
C LYS A 28 2.91 -13.63 11.01
N THR A 29 3.97 -13.20 10.35
CA THR A 29 4.14 -13.21 8.90
C THR A 29 4.51 -14.61 8.39
N GLU A 30 4.44 -14.80 7.07
CA GLU A 30 4.79 -16.08 6.42
C GLU A 30 6.24 -16.50 6.67
N ASP A 31 7.17 -15.55 6.75
CA ASP A 31 8.58 -15.79 7.09
C ASP A 31 8.82 -16.12 8.58
N GLY A 32 7.74 -16.20 9.36
CA GLY A 32 7.75 -16.59 10.76
C GLY A 32 8.06 -15.47 11.75
N LYS A 33 8.35 -14.25 11.25
CA LYS A 33 8.56 -13.08 12.08
C LYS A 33 7.23 -12.56 12.64
N LYS A 34 7.33 -11.68 13.63
CA LYS A 34 6.19 -11.03 14.25
C LYS A 34 6.32 -9.53 14.09
N ASP A 35 5.41 -8.96 13.32
CA ASP A 35 5.36 -7.53 13.03
C ASP A 35 4.09 -6.90 13.60
N LYS A 36 4.12 -5.57 13.79
CA LYS A 36 2.99 -4.81 14.33
C LYS A 36 2.26 -4.09 13.20
N TYR A 37 0.96 -4.34 13.08
CA TYR A 37 0.09 -3.73 12.08
C TYR A 37 -1.05 -2.95 12.73
N PHE A 38 -1.61 -1.98 11.99
CA PHE A 38 -2.80 -1.26 12.42
C PHE A 38 -4.00 -2.20 12.48
N LEU A 39 -4.74 -2.14 13.59
CA LEU A 39 -5.94 -2.94 13.79
C LEU A 39 -7.17 -2.18 13.31
N PHE A 40 -7.99 -2.85 12.51
CA PHE A 40 -9.31 -2.39 12.09
C PHE A 40 -10.36 -3.45 12.41
N TYR A 41 -11.60 -2.99 12.62
CA TYR A 41 -12.79 -3.85 12.72
C TYR A 41 -13.76 -3.58 11.57
N ASP A 42 -14.71 -4.49 11.39
CA ASP A 42 -15.75 -4.33 10.38
C ASP A 42 -16.53 -3.03 10.57
N GLY A 43 -16.82 -2.35 9.45
CA GLY A 43 -17.48 -1.05 9.41
C GLY A 43 -16.60 0.16 9.77
N GLU A 44 -15.34 -0.03 10.20
CA GLU A 44 -14.45 1.11 10.48
C GLU A 44 -14.00 1.83 9.20
N THR A 45 -13.94 3.15 9.28
CA THR A 45 -13.45 3.97 8.17
C THR A 45 -11.92 3.92 8.09
N VAL A 46 -11.40 3.49 6.94
CA VAL A 46 -9.98 3.59 6.59
C VAL A 46 -9.75 4.91 5.86
N SER A 47 -9.01 5.83 6.47
CA SER A 47 -8.72 7.14 5.87
C SER A 47 -7.30 7.60 6.15
N GLY A 48 -6.72 8.35 5.22
CA GLY A 48 -5.34 8.76 5.28
C GLY A 48 -4.91 9.61 4.09
N LYS A 49 -3.60 9.72 3.91
CA LYS A 49 -2.95 10.45 2.83
C LYS A 49 -1.90 9.56 2.17
N VAL A 50 -1.73 9.75 0.87
CA VAL A 50 -0.63 9.17 0.09
C VAL A 50 0.40 10.27 -0.14
N ASN A 51 1.59 10.11 0.42
CA ASN A 51 2.71 11.01 0.18
C ASN A 51 3.58 10.43 -0.95
N ILE A 52 3.93 11.27 -1.92
CA ILE A 52 4.79 10.89 -3.04
C ILE A 52 6.01 11.81 -3.01
N THR A 53 7.16 11.25 -2.64
CA THR A 53 8.42 12.00 -2.51
C THR A 53 9.32 11.69 -3.71
N LEU A 54 9.61 12.70 -4.52
CA LEU A 54 10.49 12.54 -5.68
C LEU A 54 11.95 12.39 -5.23
N LYS A 55 12.60 11.29 -5.59
CA LYS A 55 14.02 11.06 -5.22
C LYS A 55 14.97 12.08 -5.83
N ASN A 56 14.58 12.68 -6.95
CA ASN A 56 15.32 13.74 -7.62
C ASN A 56 14.49 15.03 -7.59
N PRO A 57 14.72 15.92 -6.61
CA PRO A 57 14.02 17.21 -6.53
C PRO A 57 14.12 17.98 -7.84
N GLY A 58 13.01 18.59 -8.27
CA GLY A 58 12.95 19.38 -9.51
C GLY A 58 12.83 18.58 -10.81
N LYS A 59 12.97 17.24 -10.79
CA LYS A 59 12.59 16.41 -11.94
C LYS A 59 11.09 16.16 -11.91
N ARG A 60 10.43 16.30 -13.06
CA ARG A 60 9.03 15.86 -13.22
C ARG A 60 8.95 14.35 -13.06
N LEU A 61 7.82 13.83 -12.59
CA LEU A 61 7.46 12.41 -12.69
C LEU A 61 6.28 12.30 -13.65
N GLU A 62 6.47 11.65 -14.79
CA GLU A 62 5.37 11.38 -15.73
C GLU A 62 4.65 10.09 -15.34
N HIS A 63 3.33 10.14 -15.22
CA HIS A 63 2.47 8.99 -14.87
C HIS A 63 1.16 9.01 -15.66
N GLN A 64 0.49 7.85 -15.76
CA GLN A 64 -0.79 7.70 -16.46
C GLN A 64 -2.01 7.75 -15.52
N GLY A 65 -1.77 7.83 -14.21
CA GLY A 65 -2.78 7.90 -13.17
C GLY A 65 -2.18 7.47 -11.85
N ILE A 66 -2.76 7.92 -10.74
CA ILE A 66 -2.42 7.45 -9.39
C ILE A 66 -3.73 6.96 -8.78
N LYS A 67 -3.70 5.79 -8.17
CA LYS A 67 -4.84 5.24 -7.43
C LYS A 67 -4.38 4.66 -6.11
N ILE A 68 -5.31 4.56 -5.18
CA ILE A 68 -5.18 3.80 -3.94
C ILE A 68 -6.30 2.77 -3.87
N GLU A 69 -5.97 1.58 -3.36
CA GLU A 69 -6.88 0.45 -3.27
C GLU A 69 -6.90 -0.09 -1.84
N PHE A 70 -8.10 -0.41 -1.35
CA PHE A 70 -8.31 -1.19 -0.14
C PHE A 70 -8.78 -2.58 -0.55
N ILE A 71 -7.95 -3.58 -0.30
CA ILE A 71 -8.14 -4.95 -0.78
C ILE A 71 -8.15 -5.91 0.41
N GLY A 72 -9.19 -6.74 0.47
CA GLY A 72 -9.24 -7.94 1.29
C GLY A 72 -9.26 -9.16 0.37
N GLN A 73 -8.27 -10.05 0.52
CA GLN A 73 -8.14 -11.23 -0.33
C GLN A 73 -7.73 -12.48 0.46
N ILE A 74 -8.04 -13.64 -0.11
CA ILE A 74 -7.57 -14.94 0.35
C ILE A 74 -6.57 -15.48 -0.67
N GLU A 75 -5.39 -15.85 -0.20
CA GLU A 75 -4.35 -16.48 -1.01
C GLU A 75 -4.27 -17.96 -0.67
N LEU A 76 -4.40 -18.82 -1.69
CA LEU A 76 -4.29 -20.26 -1.54
C LEU A 76 -2.88 -20.69 -1.91
N TYR A 77 -2.14 -21.34 -1.00
CA TYR A 77 -0.73 -21.68 -1.25
C TYR A 77 -0.50 -22.64 -2.43
N TYR A 78 -1.47 -23.48 -2.76
CA TYR A 78 -1.41 -24.37 -3.93
C TYR A 78 -1.78 -23.66 -5.25
N ASP A 79 -2.32 -22.44 -5.17
CA ASP A 79 -2.77 -21.62 -6.31
C ASP A 79 -2.38 -20.15 -6.11
N ARG A 80 -1.12 -19.88 -5.73
CA ARG A 80 -0.67 -18.53 -5.34
C ARG A 80 -0.84 -17.45 -6.41
N GLY A 81 -0.97 -17.83 -7.68
CA GLY A 81 -1.20 -16.89 -8.78
C GLY A 81 -2.64 -16.39 -8.88
N ASN A 82 -3.55 -17.00 -8.14
CA ASN A 82 -4.97 -16.71 -8.19
C ASN A 82 -5.42 -16.02 -6.90
N HIS A 83 -5.58 -14.70 -6.96
CA HIS A 83 -6.01 -13.90 -5.82
C HIS A 83 -7.54 -13.92 -5.72
N HIS A 84 -8.06 -14.40 -4.59
CA HIS A 84 -9.50 -14.41 -4.33
C HIS A 84 -9.90 -13.17 -3.51
N GLU A 85 -10.18 -12.07 -4.20
CA GLU A 85 -10.65 -10.83 -3.59
C GLU A 85 -12.10 -10.96 -3.12
N PHE A 86 -12.38 -10.56 -1.88
CA PHE A 86 -13.73 -10.50 -1.32
C PHE A 86 -14.16 -9.07 -0.96
N VAL A 87 -13.21 -8.13 -0.85
CA VAL A 87 -13.45 -6.68 -0.77
C VAL A 87 -12.43 -5.96 -1.65
N SER A 88 -12.90 -5.04 -2.50
CA SER A 88 -12.05 -4.22 -3.36
C SER A 88 -12.68 -2.83 -3.50
N LEU A 89 -11.98 -1.81 -3.01
CA LEU A 89 -12.40 -0.40 -3.10
C LEU A 89 -11.29 0.40 -3.76
N VAL A 90 -11.62 1.15 -4.81
CA VAL A 90 -10.65 1.92 -5.61
C VAL A 90 -10.95 3.41 -5.50
N LYS A 91 -9.89 4.22 -5.35
CA LYS A 91 -9.98 5.68 -5.42
C LYS A 91 -8.84 6.25 -6.26
N ASP A 92 -9.19 6.93 -7.34
CA ASP A 92 -8.24 7.73 -8.12
C ASP A 92 -7.85 9.01 -7.37
N LEU A 93 -6.57 9.38 -7.46
CA LEU A 93 -5.93 10.51 -6.75
C LEU A 93 -5.38 11.56 -7.72
#